data_AF-A0A1F2QXC5-F1
#
_entry.id   AF-A0A1F2QXC5-F1
#
_cell.length_a   1.000
_cell.length_b   1.000
_cell.length_c   1.000
_cell.angle_alpha   90.00
_cell.angle_beta   90.00
_cell.angle_gamma   90.00
#
_symmetry.space_group_name_H-M   'P 1'
#
loop_
_entity.id
_entity.type
_entity.pdbx_description
1 polymer ?
#
loop_
_entity_poly.entity_id
_entity_poly.type
_entity_poly.pdbx_seq_one_letter_code
_entity_poly.pdbx_strand_id
1 'polypeptide(L)'
;MRRDPRLGLFLALLLATPARAEVVQLVNGDRITGKVVAKGTRRIRVQTPYGLLSIPRNKVERIRADDGTEELITPPPAPEPVPTPSPSPAALVVSVGGDSFWQAWDPKAPPADPSLRLELRLDGHALVSYIDPNLDPEDLPKAIVNSFVFSAEQLFLLPTEGVLARPPEVREGRVYLDVELPAALAGRKRLDVAYQVNEASAAEPQWRSLVEGGAEVELKPGSAVHVRVDQERGQMEYTRHLMRQVETFRALVLVQDEPP
;
A
#
# COMPACT_ATOMS: atom_id res chain seq x y z
N MET A 1 -117.28 0.17 6.51
CA MET A 1 -116.97 1.16 7.57
C MET A 1 -115.70 0.74 8.28
N ARG A 2 -114.74 1.69 8.38
CA ARG A 2 -113.62 1.82 9.34
C ARG A 2 -112.56 0.68 9.53
N ARG A 3 -111.32 1.12 9.32
CA ARG A 3 -109.98 0.61 9.70
C ARG A 3 -109.87 0.07 11.12
N ASP A 4 -108.98 -0.91 11.33
CA ASP A 4 -108.04 -1.00 12.48
C ASP A 4 -106.98 -2.14 12.31
N PRO A 5 -105.84 -2.17 13.06
CA PRO A 5 -104.52 -1.96 12.45
C PRO A 5 -103.38 -2.95 12.83
N ARG A 6 -102.34 -2.90 11.98
CA ARG A 6 -100.87 -2.92 12.22
C ARG A 6 -100.22 -3.97 13.16
N LEU A 7 -99.62 -4.94 12.48
CA LEU A 7 -98.26 -5.49 12.60
C LEU A 7 -97.23 -4.66 13.41
N GLY A 8 -96.54 -5.30 14.36
CA GLY A 8 -95.30 -4.82 14.98
C GLY A 8 -94.16 -5.83 14.78
N LEU A 9 -93.14 -5.44 14.01
CA LEU A 9 -91.92 -6.20 13.73
C LEU A 9 -90.76 -5.55 14.50
N PHE A 10 -90.15 -6.27 15.44
CA PHE A 10 -88.90 -5.88 16.11
C PHE A 10 -87.72 -6.25 15.20
N LEU A 11 -86.95 -5.25 14.77
CA LEU A 11 -85.69 -5.41 14.04
C LEU A 11 -84.54 -5.12 15.01
N ALA A 12 -83.73 -6.13 15.32
CA ALA A 12 -82.49 -6.01 16.09
C ALA A 12 -81.35 -5.57 15.15
N LEU A 13 -80.75 -4.41 15.41
CA LEU A 13 -79.62 -3.85 14.67
C LEU A 13 -78.30 -4.27 15.34
N LEU A 14 -77.53 -5.14 14.70
CA LEU A 14 -76.16 -5.50 15.09
C LEU A 14 -75.19 -4.38 14.69
N LEU A 15 -74.53 -3.75 15.66
CA LEU A 15 -73.45 -2.78 15.46
C LEU A 15 -72.14 -3.52 15.11
N ALA A 16 -71.61 -3.29 13.92
CA ALA A 16 -70.28 -3.76 13.51
C ALA A 16 -69.22 -2.67 13.82
N THR A 17 -68.24 -2.98 14.66
CA THR A 17 -67.08 -2.11 14.92
C THR A 17 -66.07 -2.17 13.76
N PRO A 18 -65.48 -1.04 13.31
CA PRO A 18 -64.45 -1.06 12.27
C PRO A 18 -63.18 -1.75 12.78
N ALA A 19 -62.68 -2.72 12.01
CA ALA A 19 -61.45 -3.45 12.31
C ALA A 19 -60.23 -2.56 12.03
N ARG A 20 -59.46 -2.23 13.08
CA ARG A 20 -58.19 -1.50 12.98
C ARG A 20 -57.14 -2.37 12.29
N ALA A 21 -56.48 -1.83 11.26
CA ALA A 21 -55.41 -2.51 10.52
C ALA A 21 -54.05 -1.91 10.91
N GLU A 22 -53.10 -2.77 11.27
CA GLU A 22 -51.71 -2.38 11.55
C GLU A 22 -50.85 -2.61 10.29
N VAL A 23 -49.76 -1.86 10.15
CA VAL A 23 -48.80 -2.02 9.05
C VAL A 23 -47.51 -2.58 9.61
N VAL A 24 -47.16 -3.80 9.20
CA VAL A 24 -45.90 -4.46 9.54
C VAL A 24 -44.92 -4.24 8.39
N GLN A 25 -43.83 -3.54 8.67
CA GLN A 25 -42.72 -3.32 7.74
C GLN A 25 -41.64 -4.37 7.99
N LEU A 26 -41.23 -5.04 6.93
CA LEU A 26 -40.19 -6.07 6.97
C LEU A 26 -38.82 -5.46 6.67
N VAL A 27 -37.76 -6.14 7.12
CA VAL A 27 -36.36 -5.73 6.93
C VAL A 27 -35.93 -5.61 5.46
N ASN A 28 -36.68 -6.21 4.53
CA ASN A 28 -36.45 -6.09 3.09
C ASN A 28 -37.24 -4.93 2.44
N GLY A 29 -37.96 -4.14 3.24
CA GLY A 29 -38.77 -3.01 2.78
C GLY A 29 -40.24 -3.34 2.49
N ASP A 30 -40.63 -4.62 2.51
CA ASP A 30 -42.01 -5.03 2.24
C ASP A 30 -42.98 -4.57 3.32
N ARG A 31 -44.24 -4.32 2.92
CA ARG A 31 -45.31 -3.86 3.81
C ARG A 31 -46.46 -4.85 3.83
N ILE A 32 -46.83 -5.29 5.02
CA ILE A 32 -47.96 -6.20 5.26
C ILE A 32 -49.00 -5.46 6.09
N THR A 33 -50.19 -5.28 5.50
CA THR A 33 -51.32 -4.65 6.18
C THR A 33 -52.24 -5.72 6.76
N GLY A 34 -52.52 -5.64 8.06
CA GLY A 34 -53.43 -6.57 8.74
C GLY A 34 -53.45 -6.38 10.25
N LYS A 35 -54.29 -7.12 10.96
CA LYS A 35 -54.39 -7.03 12.42
C LYS A 35 -53.34 -7.92 13.07
N VAL A 36 -52.44 -7.39 13.90
CA VAL A 36 -51.55 -8.25 14.68
C VAL A 36 -52.36 -8.95 15.77
N VAL A 37 -52.53 -10.26 15.62
CA VAL A 37 -53.33 -11.08 16.54
C VAL A 37 -52.49 -11.76 17.61
N ALA A 38 -51.17 -11.86 17.42
CA ALA A 38 -50.24 -12.30 18.46
C ALA A 38 -48.82 -11.78 18.21
N LYS A 39 -48.21 -11.19 19.24
CA LYS A 39 -46.79 -10.79 19.28
C LYS A 39 -45.99 -11.83 20.08
N GLY A 40 -45.55 -12.91 19.40
CA GLY A 40 -44.69 -13.91 20.02
C GLY A 40 -43.22 -13.46 20.09
N THR A 41 -42.42 -14.19 20.86
CA THR A 41 -40.97 -13.94 20.97
C THR A 41 -40.20 -14.31 19.70
N ARG A 42 -40.65 -15.34 18.96
CA ARG A 42 -40.02 -15.79 17.71
C ARG A 42 -40.78 -15.41 16.44
N ARG A 43 -42.10 -15.26 16.51
CA ARG A 43 -42.97 -14.98 15.36
C ARG A 43 -44.10 -14.03 15.74
N ILE A 44 -44.50 -13.22 14.77
CA ILE A 44 -45.65 -12.31 14.84
C ILE A 44 -46.73 -12.89 13.94
N ARG A 45 -47.96 -12.96 14.44
CA ARG A 45 -49.12 -13.43 13.67
C ARG A 45 -49.98 -12.24 13.28
N VAL A 46 -50.22 -12.10 11.98
CA VAL A 46 -50.99 -11.01 11.37
C VAL A 46 -52.18 -11.60 10.63
N GLN A 47 -53.39 -11.19 11.02
CA GLN A 47 -54.60 -11.52 10.29
C GLN A 47 -54.75 -10.55 9.12
N THR A 48 -54.62 -11.06 7.90
CA THR A 48 -54.84 -10.31 6.66
C THR A 48 -56.21 -10.68 6.06
N PRO A 49 -56.71 -9.94 5.04
CA PRO A 49 -57.92 -10.32 4.30
C PRO A 49 -57.82 -11.68 3.61
N TYR A 50 -56.60 -12.17 3.37
CA TYR A 50 -56.30 -13.42 2.67
C TYR A 50 -56.03 -14.60 3.60
N GLY A 51 -56.04 -14.38 4.92
CA GLY A 51 -55.78 -15.40 5.93
C GLY A 51 -54.75 -14.98 6.98
N LEU A 52 -54.43 -15.93 7.85
CA LEU A 52 -53.49 -15.73 8.95
C LEU A 52 -52.05 -15.92 8.48
N LEU A 53 -51.23 -14.88 8.59
CA LEU A 53 -49.82 -14.90 8.23
C LEU A 53 -48.95 -14.98 9.49
N SER A 54 -47.91 -15.83 9.46
CA SER A 54 -46.93 -15.94 10.56
C SER A 54 -45.54 -15.53 10.10
N ILE A 55 -45.12 -14.34 10.54
CA ILE A 55 -43.88 -13.69 10.14
C ILE A 55 -42.82 -13.92 11.23
N PRO A 56 -41.60 -14.40 10.91
CA PRO A 56 -40.49 -14.44 11.88
C PRO A 56 -40.15 -13.05 12.41
N ARG A 57 -39.94 -12.90 13.73
CA ARG A 57 -39.72 -11.59 14.37
C ARG A 57 -38.45 -10.90 13.85
N ASN A 58 -37.41 -11.66 13.54
CA ASN A 58 -36.16 -11.17 12.95
C ASN A 58 -36.28 -10.68 11.50
N LYS A 59 -37.46 -10.84 10.88
CA LYS A 59 -37.77 -10.28 9.56
C LYS A 59 -38.62 -9.03 9.65
N VAL A 60 -39.05 -8.62 10.84
CA VAL A 60 -39.84 -7.43 11.07
C VAL A 60 -38.92 -6.29 11.52
N GLU A 61 -38.95 -5.21 10.76
CA GLU A 61 -38.21 -3.98 11.06
C GLU A 61 -39.01 -3.09 12.00
N ARG A 62 -40.29 -2.86 11.65
CA ARG A 62 -41.18 -1.91 12.36
C ARG A 62 -42.63 -2.39 12.32
N ILE A 63 -43.37 -2.17 13.39
CA ILE A 63 -44.84 -2.26 13.37
C ILE A 63 -45.39 -0.87 13.63
N ARG A 64 -46.21 -0.37 12.69
CA ARG A 64 -46.95 0.88 12.83
C ARG A 64 -48.40 0.57 13.15
N ALA A 65 -48.85 0.98 14.32
CA ALA A 65 -50.24 0.92 14.71
C ALA A 65 -51.05 2.06 14.04
N ASP A 66 -52.36 1.86 13.91
CA ASP A 66 -53.30 2.80 13.29
C ASP A 66 -53.42 4.14 14.07
N ASP A 67 -53.01 4.14 15.35
CA ASP A 67 -52.93 5.33 16.21
C ASP A 67 -51.62 6.13 16.02
N GLY A 68 -50.77 5.74 15.08
CA GLY A 68 -49.49 6.38 14.79
C GLY A 68 -48.35 5.90 15.70
N THR A 69 -48.59 4.98 16.62
CA THR A 69 -47.55 4.42 17.48
C THR A 69 -46.64 3.49 16.67
N GLU A 70 -45.34 3.75 16.72
CA GLU A 70 -44.33 2.94 16.03
C GLU A 70 -43.49 2.14 17.02
N GLU A 71 -43.47 0.81 16.87
CA GLU A 71 -42.58 -0.08 17.62
C GLU A 71 -41.45 -0.56 16.69
N LEU A 72 -40.24 -0.09 16.95
CA LEU A 72 -39.02 -0.53 16.25
C LEU A 72 -38.56 -1.86 16.87
N ILE A 73 -38.55 -2.94 16.07
CA ILE A 73 -38.26 -4.29 16.59
C ILE A 73 -36.79 -4.66 16.42
N THR A 74 -36.12 -4.10 15.42
CA THR A 74 -34.71 -4.36 15.12
C THR A 74 -33.94 -3.04 15.06
N PRO A 75 -32.90 -2.81 15.89
CA PRO A 75 -32.05 -1.63 15.76
C PRO A 75 -31.28 -1.68 14.44
N PRO A 76 -31.02 -0.52 13.79
CA PRO A 76 -30.24 -0.49 12.57
C PRO A 76 -28.83 -1.08 12.79
N PRO A 77 -28.25 -1.80 11.81
CA PRO A 77 -26.90 -2.33 11.91
C PRO A 77 -25.91 -1.17 12.16
N ALA A 78 -24.93 -1.40 13.03
CA ALA A 78 -23.87 -0.43 13.28
C ALA A 78 -23.13 -0.15 11.97
N PRO A 79 -22.81 1.12 11.66
CA PRO A 79 -22.02 1.44 10.48
C PRO A 79 -20.66 0.74 10.56
N GLU A 80 -20.26 0.09 9.48
CA GLU A 80 -18.91 -0.48 9.36
C GLU A 80 -17.87 0.63 9.53
N PRO A 81 -16.74 0.38 10.23
CA PRO A 81 -15.67 1.37 10.31
C PRO A 81 -15.17 1.68 8.90
N VAL A 82 -15.22 2.97 8.53
CA VAL A 82 -14.66 3.43 7.26
C VAL A 82 -13.16 3.14 7.29
N PRO A 83 -12.58 2.43 6.29
CA PRO A 83 -11.15 2.21 6.24
C PRO A 83 -10.44 3.58 6.19
N THR A 84 -9.52 3.81 7.11
CA THR A 84 -8.68 5.01 7.10
C THR A 84 -7.84 4.99 5.81
N PRO A 85 -7.79 6.08 5.02
CA PRO A 85 -6.97 6.11 3.82
C PRO A 85 -5.51 5.83 4.19
N SER A 86 -4.89 4.86 3.50
CA SER A 86 -3.47 4.56 3.69
C SER A 86 -2.64 5.78 3.30
N PRO A 87 -1.63 6.18 4.10
CA PRO A 87 -0.82 7.34 3.79
C PRO A 87 -0.05 7.11 2.49
N SER A 88 -0.03 8.10 1.60
CA SER A 88 0.66 8.01 0.32
C SER A 88 2.17 7.84 0.52
N PRO A 89 2.85 6.94 -0.22
CA PRO A 89 4.30 6.78 -0.13
C PRO A 89 5.01 8.04 -0.63
N ALA A 90 6.24 8.26 -0.16
CA ALA A 90 7.16 9.21 -0.77
C ALA A 90 7.92 8.51 -1.91
N ALA A 91 8.42 9.27 -2.88
CA ALA A 91 9.28 8.73 -3.94
C ALA A 91 10.65 9.40 -3.90
N LEU A 92 11.70 8.62 -4.15
CA LEU A 92 13.07 9.06 -4.34
C LEU A 92 13.51 8.59 -5.72
N VAL A 93 13.89 9.53 -6.58
CA VAL A 93 14.40 9.27 -7.94
C VAL A 93 15.85 9.69 -7.97
N VAL A 94 16.77 8.71 -8.04
CA VAL A 94 18.21 8.98 -8.09
C VAL A 94 18.71 8.82 -9.52
N SER A 95 19.25 9.89 -10.12
CA SER A 95 19.88 9.86 -11.44
C SER A 95 21.41 9.83 -11.31
N VAL A 96 22.02 8.72 -11.71
CA VAL A 96 23.47 8.48 -11.65
C VAL A 96 24.08 8.70 -13.02
N GLY A 97 25.20 9.40 -13.10
CA GLY A 97 25.95 9.56 -14.35
C GLY A 97 27.40 9.96 -14.11
N GLY A 98 28.21 9.93 -15.15
CA GLY A 98 29.65 10.17 -15.08
C GLY A 98 30.45 8.88 -15.28
N ASP A 99 31.60 8.78 -14.61
CA ASP A 99 32.47 7.61 -14.68
C ASP A 99 31.93 6.42 -13.87
N SER A 100 31.98 5.22 -14.44
CA SER A 100 31.71 3.99 -13.69
C SER A 100 32.76 3.76 -12.59
N PHE A 101 32.29 3.38 -11.40
CA PHE A 101 33.16 2.88 -10.34
C PHE A 101 33.66 1.48 -10.73
N TRP A 102 34.95 1.21 -10.53
CA TRP A 102 35.55 -0.09 -10.84
C TRP A 102 36.60 -0.44 -9.80
N GLN A 103 36.85 -1.74 -9.62
CA GLN A 103 37.88 -2.25 -8.74
C GLN A 103 38.62 -3.39 -9.44
N ALA A 104 39.92 -3.46 -9.20
CA ALA A 104 40.74 -4.57 -9.65
C ALA A 104 41.50 -5.25 -8.50
N TRP A 105 41.85 -6.52 -8.71
CA TRP A 105 42.58 -7.34 -7.75
C TRP A 105 43.70 -8.13 -8.44
N ASP A 106 44.73 -8.48 -7.67
CA ASP A 106 45.79 -9.39 -8.12
C ASP A 106 45.18 -10.77 -8.42
N PRO A 107 45.32 -11.30 -9.65
CA PRO A 107 44.82 -12.64 -9.98
C PRO A 107 45.47 -13.75 -9.15
N LYS A 108 46.61 -13.50 -8.50
CA LYS A 108 47.25 -14.47 -7.59
C LYS A 108 46.64 -14.49 -6.20
N ALA A 109 45.88 -13.46 -5.82
CA ALA A 109 45.25 -13.34 -4.52
C ALA A 109 43.92 -12.58 -4.61
N PRO A 110 42.94 -13.05 -5.42
CA PRO A 110 41.64 -12.41 -5.50
C PRO A 110 40.82 -12.63 -4.21
N PRO A 111 39.86 -11.75 -3.89
CA PRO A 111 38.84 -12.06 -2.88
C PRO A 111 38.03 -13.29 -3.32
N ALA A 112 37.39 -13.95 -2.35
CA ALA A 112 36.54 -15.12 -2.65
C ALA A 112 35.31 -14.72 -3.49
N ASP A 113 34.83 -13.50 -3.31
CA ASP A 113 33.77 -12.90 -4.11
C ASP A 113 34.15 -11.44 -4.49
N PRO A 114 34.56 -11.19 -5.75
CA PRO A 114 34.90 -9.86 -6.27
C PRO A 114 33.67 -9.02 -6.70
N SER A 115 32.53 -9.17 -6.02
CA SER A 115 31.33 -8.38 -6.27
C SER A 115 31.48 -6.93 -5.79
N LEU A 116 30.85 -6.01 -6.51
CA LEU A 116 30.70 -4.62 -6.15
C LEU A 116 29.27 -4.31 -5.71
N ARG A 117 29.10 -3.31 -4.85
CA ARG A 117 27.79 -2.89 -4.37
C ARG A 117 27.66 -1.38 -4.35
N LEU A 118 26.53 -0.88 -4.84
CA LEU A 118 26.02 0.45 -4.53
C LEU A 118 24.91 0.33 -3.49
N GLU A 119 25.06 0.99 -2.35
CA GLU A 119 24.04 1.03 -1.30
C GLU A 119 23.51 2.46 -1.15
N LEU A 120 22.19 2.63 -1.27
CA LEU A 120 21.51 3.87 -0.88
C LEU A 120 21.14 3.78 0.60
N ARG A 121 21.43 4.82 1.37
CA ARG A 121 21.16 4.89 2.81
C ARG A 121 20.38 6.14 3.17
N LEU A 122 19.51 6.03 4.17
CA LEU A 122 18.79 7.14 4.75
C LEU A 122 19.08 7.21 6.25
N ASP A 123 19.61 8.34 6.72
CA ASP A 123 20.09 8.52 8.10
C ASP A 123 21.03 7.39 8.57
N GLY A 124 21.88 6.89 7.65
CA GLY A 124 22.80 5.78 7.92
C GLY A 124 22.20 4.37 7.85
N HIS A 125 20.89 4.23 7.63
CA HIS A 125 20.22 2.93 7.44
C HIS A 125 20.11 2.58 5.97
N ALA A 126 20.40 1.34 5.58
CA ALA A 126 20.24 0.89 4.21
C ALA A 126 18.77 1.02 3.75
N LEU A 127 18.56 1.51 2.53
CA LEU A 127 17.27 1.53 1.84
C LEU A 127 17.21 0.46 0.75
N VAL A 128 18.26 0.40 -0.07
CA VAL A 128 18.35 -0.52 -1.19
C VAL A 128 19.82 -0.77 -1.53
N SER A 129 20.14 -2.02 -1.85
CA SER A 129 21.43 -2.45 -2.37
C SER A 129 21.31 -2.90 -3.82
N TYR A 130 22.21 -2.41 -4.66
CA TYR A 130 22.43 -2.83 -6.03
C TYR A 130 23.77 -3.56 -6.08
N ILE A 131 23.77 -4.86 -6.34
CA ILE A 131 24.99 -5.70 -6.29
C ILE A 131 25.31 -6.19 -7.69
N ASP A 132 26.52 -5.90 -8.14
CA ASP A 132 27.08 -6.35 -9.40
C ASP A 132 28.15 -7.44 -9.17
N PRO A 133 27.83 -8.72 -9.46
CA PRO A 133 28.78 -9.82 -9.34
C PRO A 133 29.65 -10.04 -10.58
N ASN A 134 29.42 -9.30 -11.67
CA ASN A 134 29.97 -9.62 -12.97
C ASN A 134 31.39 -9.07 -13.09
N LEU A 135 32.26 -9.86 -13.74
CA LEU A 135 33.65 -9.49 -13.95
C LEU A 135 33.89 -9.06 -15.38
N ASP A 136 34.83 -8.14 -15.55
CA ASP A 136 35.25 -7.56 -16.83
C ASP A 136 36.71 -7.93 -17.14
N PRO A 137 37.01 -9.22 -17.40
CA PRO A 137 38.39 -9.68 -17.58
C PRO A 137 39.08 -9.08 -18.81
N GLU A 138 38.33 -8.48 -19.73
CA GLU A 138 38.84 -7.84 -20.93
C GLU A 138 39.36 -6.41 -20.68
N ASP A 139 38.92 -5.76 -19.59
CA ASP A 139 39.23 -4.35 -19.30
C ASP A 139 40.71 -4.15 -18.93
N LEU A 140 41.27 -5.03 -18.09
CA LEU A 140 42.68 -4.97 -17.68
C LEU A 140 43.31 -6.36 -17.73
N PRO A 141 44.15 -6.65 -18.74
CA PRO A 141 44.89 -7.90 -18.81
C PRO A 141 45.73 -8.12 -17.55
N LYS A 142 45.66 -9.33 -16.98
CA LYS A 142 46.37 -9.75 -15.75
C LYS A 142 45.83 -9.12 -14.46
N ALA A 143 44.60 -8.65 -14.47
CA ALA A 143 43.84 -8.30 -13.28
C ALA A 143 42.54 -9.11 -13.25
N ILE A 144 41.98 -9.31 -12.05
CA ILE A 144 40.55 -9.55 -11.91
C ILE A 144 39.91 -8.19 -11.77
N VAL A 145 38.90 -7.86 -12.59
CA VAL A 145 38.27 -6.53 -12.62
C VAL A 145 36.77 -6.68 -12.54
N ASN A 146 36.14 -5.80 -11.78
CA ASN A 146 34.70 -5.56 -11.83
C ASN A 146 34.50 -4.04 -12.03
N SER A 147 33.78 -3.67 -13.07
CA SER A 147 33.34 -2.32 -13.40
C SER A 147 31.84 -2.27 -13.15
N PHE A 148 31.38 -1.53 -12.14
CA PHE A 148 29.98 -1.55 -11.72
C PHE A 148 29.03 -1.11 -12.86
N VAL A 149 28.15 -2.02 -13.29
CA VAL A 149 27.16 -1.79 -14.34
C VAL A 149 25.74 -1.89 -13.79
N PHE A 150 24.92 -0.88 -14.10
CA PHE A 150 23.49 -0.90 -13.80
C PHE A 150 22.68 -1.67 -14.86
N SER A 151 22.99 -2.95 -15.02
CA SER A 151 22.29 -3.85 -15.95
C SER A 151 21.17 -4.57 -15.21
N ALA A 152 19.91 -4.27 -15.55
CA ALA A 152 18.74 -4.84 -14.88
C ALA A 152 18.68 -6.39 -14.93
N GLU A 153 19.32 -7.01 -15.93
CA GLU A 153 19.34 -8.48 -16.09
C GLU A 153 20.44 -9.17 -15.27
N GLN A 154 21.49 -8.43 -14.90
CA GLN A 154 22.71 -8.99 -14.32
C GLN A 154 22.97 -8.52 -12.88
N LEU A 155 22.24 -7.49 -12.45
CA LEU A 155 22.37 -6.87 -11.14
C LEU A 155 21.35 -7.43 -10.14
N PHE A 156 21.79 -7.74 -8.93
CA PHE A 156 20.89 -8.07 -7.84
C PHE A 156 20.37 -6.80 -7.17
N LEU A 157 19.04 -6.68 -7.08
CA LEU A 157 18.34 -5.59 -6.43
C LEU A 157 17.73 -6.05 -5.10
N LEU A 158 18.21 -5.50 -3.99
CA LEU A 158 17.81 -5.88 -2.63
C LEU A 158 17.28 -4.66 -1.86
N PRO A 159 15.97 -4.35 -1.95
CA PRO A 159 15.35 -3.32 -1.12
C PRO A 159 15.16 -3.81 0.32
N THR A 160 15.16 -2.90 1.28
CA THR A 160 14.80 -3.20 2.67
C THR A 160 13.29 -3.32 2.86
N GLU A 161 12.86 -3.84 4.01
CA GLU A 161 11.44 -4.01 4.34
C GLU A 161 10.65 -2.69 4.19
N GLY A 162 9.52 -2.76 3.49
CA GLY A 162 8.64 -1.61 3.24
C GLY A 162 9.10 -0.67 2.11
N VAL A 163 10.32 -0.82 1.59
CA VAL A 163 10.82 -0.08 0.43
C VAL A 163 10.52 -0.86 -0.83
N LEU A 164 10.06 -0.18 -1.88
CA LEU A 164 9.93 -0.75 -3.21
C LEU A 164 10.95 -0.08 -4.13
N ALA A 165 11.81 -0.86 -4.76
CA ALA A 165 12.76 -0.36 -5.75
C ALA A 165 12.47 -0.99 -7.10
N ARG A 166 12.48 -0.19 -8.16
CA ARG A 166 12.36 -0.68 -9.55
C ARG A 166 13.74 -1.02 -10.11
N PRO A 167 13.82 -1.90 -11.13
CA PRO A 167 15.07 -2.12 -11.85
C PRO A 167 15.65 -0.79 -12.38
N PRO A 168 16.98 -0.63 -12.39
CA PRO A 168 17.62 0.55 -12.97
C PRO A 168 17.22 0.74 -14.44
N GLU A 169 16.97 1.99 -14.82
CA GLU A 169 16.65 2.34 -16.21
C GLU A 169 17.65 3.35 -16.77
N VAL A 170 18.15 3.09 -17.98
CA VAL A 170 19.03 4.04 -18.67
C VAL A 170 18.18 4.99 -19.51
N ARG A 171 18.24 6.29 -19.22
CA ARG A 171 17.54 7.34 -19.95
C ARG A 171 18.50 8.50 -20.17
N GLU A 172 18.63 8.97 -21.42
CA GLU A 172 19.43 10.15 -21.77
C GLU A 172 20.90 10.11 -21.27
N GLY A 173 21.52 8.92 -21.28
CA GLY A 173 22.90 8.74 -20.83
C GLY A 173 23.10 8.76 -19.31
N ARG A 174 22.03 8.72 -18.53
CA ARG A 174 22.06 8.54 -17.06
C ARG A 174 21.28 7.29 -16.67
N VAL A 175 21.61 6.75 -15.50
CA VAL A 175 20.87 5.64 -14.88
C VAL A 175 19.90 6.22 -13.87
N TYR A 176 18.63 5.84 -13.94
CA TYR A 176 17.58 6.24 -13.00
C TYR A 176 17.26 5.08 -12.07
N LEU A 177 17.27 5.37 -10.77
CA LEU A 177 16.93 4.47 -9.69
C LEU A 177 15.65 4.98 -9.02
N ASP A 178 14.53 4.33 -9.33
CA ASP A 178 13.21 4.71 -8.81
C ASP A 178 12.91 3.92 -7.52
N VAL A 179 12.81 4.62 -6.39
CA VAL A 179 12.61 4.04 -5.06
C VAL A 179 11.38 4.66 -4.39
N GLU A 180 10.37 3.84 -4.09
CA GLU A 180 9.21 4.22 -3.30
C GLU A 180 9.46 3.92 -1.82
N LEU A 181 9.21 4.90 -0.97
CA LEU A 181 9.52 4.91 0.45
C LEU A 181 8.24 4.97 1.29
N PRO A 182 8.18 4.25 2.43
CA PRO A 182 7.08 4.38 3.39
C PRO A 182 6.86 5.83 3.81
N ALA A 183 5.60 6.23 3.95
CA ALA A 183 5.24 7.58 4.44
C ALA A 183 5.83 7.90 5.82
N ALA A 184 6.12 6.88 6.62
CA ALA A 184 6.76 7.00 7.94
C ALA A 184 8.19 7.58 7.87
N LEU A 185 8.84 7.53 6.71
CA LEU A 185 10.19 8.10 6.49
C LEU A 185 10.16 9.58 6.08
N ALA A 186 8.97 10.20 6.00
CA ALA A 186 8.82 11.60 5.67
C ALA A 186 9.60 12.55 6.61
N GLY A 187 9.98 13.71 6.08
CA GLY A 187 10.74 14.74 6.79
C GLY A 187 12.13 14.95 6.20
N ARG A 188 12.93 15.76 6.90
CA ARG A 188 14.34 16.00 6.54
C ARG A 188 15.18 14.79 6.90
N LYS A 189 15.95 14.31 5.94
CA LYS A 189 16.74 13.08 6.02
C LYS A 189 18.10 13.28 5.37
N ARG A 190 19.09 12.53 5.82
CA ARG A 190 20.39 12.44 5.14
C ARG A 190 20.34 11.26 4.18
N LEU A 191 20.44 11.52 2.88
CA LEU A 191 20.64 10.49 1.87
C LEU A 191 22.13 10.31 1.63
N ASP A 192 22.62 9.09 1.75
CA ASP A 192 23.99 8.74 1.41
C ASP A 192 24.00 7.63 0.33
N VAL A 193 25.03 7.68 -0.51
CA VAL A 193 25.32 6.74 -1.58
C VAL A 193 26.70 6.18 -1.31
N ALA A 194 26.83 4.86 -1.22
CA ALA A 194 28.10 4.20 -0.92
C ALA A 194 28.46 3.16 -1.99
N TYR A 195 29.64 3.29 -2.60
CA TYR A 195 30.25 2.22 -3.38
C TYR A 195 31.14 1.36 -2.50
N GLN A 196 30.96 0.05 -2.62
CA GLN A 196 31.52 -0.93 -1.69
C GLN A 196 32.05 -2.15 -2.43
N VAL A 197 33.02 -2.81 -1.80
CA VAL A 197 33.59 -4.08 -2.25
C VAL A 197 33.24 -5.18 -1.25
N ASN A 198 33.01 -6.40 -1.73
CA ASN A 198 32.97 -7.56 -0.86
C ASN A 198 34.40 -8.03 -0.55
N GLU A 199 34.70 -8.25 0.73
CA GLU A 199 36.00 -8.76 1.20
C GLU A 199 35.94 -10.24 1.62
N ALA A 200 34.75 -10.83 1.62
CA ALA A 200 34.50 -12.20 2.04
C ALA A 200 33.91 -13.04 0.89
N SER A 201 32.98 -13.94 1.21
CA SER A 201 32.34 -14.84 0.23
C SER A 201 30.97 -14.32 -0.18
N ALA A 202 30.40 -14.86 -1.25
CA ALA A 202 29.03 -14.54 -1.66
C ALA A 202 27.98 -15.04 -0.64
N ALA A 203 28.28 -16.12 0.10
CA ALA A 203 27.37 -16.68 1.10
C ALA A 203 27.35 -15.88 2.41
N GLU A 204 28.50 -15.31 2.79
CA GLU A 204 28.69 -14.49 3.98
C GLU A 204 29.44 -13.21 3.59
N PRO A 205 28.77 -12.25 2.92
CA PRO A 205 29.44 -11.08 2.39
C PRO A 205 29.86 -10.10 3.50
N GLN A 206 31.03 -9.50 3.33
CA GLN A 206 31.56 -8.44 4.18
C GLN A 206 31.82 -7.20 3.32
N TRP A 207 30.89 -6.27 3.36
CA TRP A 207 30.94 -5.06 2.53
C TRP A 207 31.75 -3.96 3.21
N ARG A 208 32.78 -3.48 2.53
CA ARG A 208 33.55 -2.29 2.95
C ARG A 208 33.27 -1.12 2.01
N SER A 209 32.83 0.00 2.56
CA SER A 209 32.72 1.26 1.83
C SER A 209 34.09 1.77 1.38
N LEU A 210 34.20 2.14 0.12
CA LEU A 210 35.39 2.78 -0.46
C LEU A 210 35.12 4.22 -0.87
N VAL A 211 33.89 4.50 -1.32
CA VAL A 211 33.44 5.84 -1.70
C VAL A 211 32.10 6.07 -1.03
N GLU A 212 31.94 7.24 -0.41
CA GLU A 212 30.67 7.70 0.12
C GLU A 212 30.41 9.14 -0.32
N GLY A 213 29.16 9.44 -0.65
CA GLY A 213 28.68 10.78 -0.95
C GLY A 213 27.27 10.95 -0.39
N GLY A 214 26.86 12.17 -0.06
CA GLY A 214 25.52 12.37 0.49
C GLY A 214 25.06 13.82 0.58
N ALA A 215 23.75 13.97 0.71
CA ALA A 215 23.07 15.26 0.77
C ALA A 215 21.86 15.18 1.72
N GLU A 216 21.42 16.33 2.22
CA GLU A 216 20.13 16.41 2.93
C GLU A 216 18.98 16.46 1.92
N VAL A 217 17.97 15.62 2.12
CA VAL A 217 16.74 15.56 1.31
C VAL A 217 15.51 15.82 2.19
N GLU A 218 14.47 16.41 1.62
CA GLU A 218 13.18 16.59 2.30
C GLU A 218 12.12 15.68 1.67
N LEU A 219 11.83 14.56 2.32
CA LEU A 219 10.86 13.58 1.85
C LEU A 219 9.44 14.00 2.22
N LYS A 220 8.55 14.04 1.22
CA LYS A 220 7.13 14.38 1.38
C LYS A 220 6.23 13.25 0.88
N PRO A 221 5.23 12.81 1.65
CA PRO A 221 4.23 11.85 1.19
C PRO A 221 3.57 12.30 -0.12
N GLY A 222 3.45 11.40 -1.08
CA GLY A 222 2.82 11.66 -2.38
C GLY A 222 3.63 12.54 -3.33
N SER A 223 4.91 12.83 -3.02
CA SER A 223 5.81 13.61 -3.88
C SER A 223 7.11 12.87 -4.14
N ALA A 224 7.71 13.14 -5.30
CA ALA A 224 9.03 12.65 -5.66
C ALA A 224 10.11 13.68 -5.30
N VAL A 225 11.21 13.21 -4.71
CA VAL A 225 12.45 13.97 -4.58
C VAL A 225 13.42 13.47 -5.62
N HIS A 226 13.97 14.40 -6.41
CA HIS A 226 14.95 14.10 -7.44
C HIS A 226 16.35 14.37 -6.90
N VAL A 227 17.23 13.37 -7.03
CA VAL A 227 18.63 13.46 -6.59
C VAL A 227 19.51 13.10 -7.76
N ARG A 228 20.51 13.93 -8.01
CA ARG A 228 21.54 13.72 -9.02
C ARG A 228 22.82 13.24 -8.35
N VAL A 229 23.38 12.15 -8.84
CA VAL A 229 24.70 11.64 -8.45
C VAL A 229 25.63 11.77 -9.64
N ASP A 230 26.63 12.63 -9.53
CA ASP A 230 27.68 12.75 -10.53
C ASP A 230 28.95 12.04 -10.06
N GLN A 231 29.46 11.16 -10.91
CA GLN A 231 30.60 10.32 -10.65
C GLN A 231 31.83 10.84 -11.37
N GLU A 232 32.92 10.97 -10.63
CA GLU A 232 34.21 11.41 -11.17
C GLU A 232 35.29 10.39 -10.82
N ARG A 233 35.97 9.86 -11.84
CA ARG A 233 37.00 8.81 -11.67
C ARG A 233 38.17 9.23 -10.79
N GLY A 234 38.50 10.52 -10.76
CA GLY A 234 39.72 11.00 -10.12
C GLY A 234 40.97 10.40 -10.76
N GLN A 235 41.85 9.84 -9.94
CA GLN A 235 43.14 9.27 -10.35
C GLN A 235 43.20 7.75 -10.13
N MET A 236 42.05 7.07 -9.99
CA MET A 236 42.02 5.62 -9.80
C MET A 236 42.86 4.88 -10.84
N GLU A 237 43.77 4.02 -10.38
CA GLU A 237 44.60 3.20 -11.25
C GLU A 237 44.91 1.84 -10.63
N TYR A 238 45.17 0.87 -11.50
CA TYR A 238 45.70 -0.44 -11.12
C TYR A 238 47.14 -0.56 -11.57
N THR A 239 48.07 -0.64 -10.63
CA THR A 239 49.50 -0.71 -10.93
C THR A 239 50.23 -1.60 -9.94
N ARG A 240 51.24 -2.33 -10.42
CA ARG A 240 52.02 -3.29 -9.63
C ARG A 240 51.14 -4.26 -8.83
N HIS A 241 50.09 -4.77 -9.47
CA HIS A 241 49.14 -5.73 -8.89
C HIS A 241 48.29 -5.19 -7.71
N LEU A 242 48.11 -3.88 -7.62
CA LEU A 242 47.32 -3.25 -6.55
C LEU A 242 46.50 -2.08 -7.08
N MET A 243 45.28 -1.94 -6.58
CA MET A 243 44.48 -0.72 -6.76
C MET A 243 45.03 0.43 -5.93
N ARG A 244 45.14 1.60 -6.55
CA ARG A 244 45.63 2.82 -5.92
C ARG A 244 44.67 3.97 -6.16
N GLN A 245 44.71 4.94 -5.26
CA GLN A 245 43.97 6.21 -5.38
C GLN A 245 42.45 5.98 -5.52
N VAL A 246 41.93 4.90 -4.93
CA VAL A 246 40.49 4.59 -4.94
C VAL A 246 39.70 5.70 -4.25
N GLU A 247 40.28 6.26 -3.19
CA GLU A 247 39.74 7.39 -2.44
C GLU A 247 39.59 8.68 -3.26
N THR A 248 40.17 8.75 -4.46
CA THR A 248 40.05 9.90 -5.34
C THR A 248 38.80 9.88 -6.20
N PHE A 249 38.13 8.72 -6.30
CA PHE A 249 36.81 8.64 -6.91
C PHE A 249 35.80 9.41 -6.07
N ARG A 250 34.90 10.15 -6.73
CA ARG A 250 33.88 10.95 -6.05
C ARG A 250 32.50 10.61 -6.56
N ALA A 251 31.56 10.51 -5.63
CA ALA A 251 30.13 10.48 -5.91
C ALA A 251 29.51 11.77 -5.34
N LEU A 252 29.35 12.79 -6.17
CA LEU A 252 28.78 14.07 -5.78
C LEU A 252 27.26 13.97 -5.80
N VAL A 253 26.62 14.11 -4.64
CA VAL A 253 25.17 14.00 -4.48
C VAL A 253 24.54 15.39 -4.38
N LEU A 254 23.62 15.70 -5.28
CA LEU A 254 22.95 16.99 -5.41
C LEU A 254 21.44 16.79 -5.43
N VAL A 255 20.71 17.53 -4.60
CA VAL A 255 19.23 17.53 -4.63
C VAL A 255 18.76 18.48 -5.73
N GLN A 256 17.76 18.07 -6.50
CA GLN A 256 17.16 18.86 -7.57
C GLN A 256 15.74 19.28 -7.18
N ASP A 257 15.44 20.56 -7.38
CA ASP A 257 14.13 21.13 -7.05
C ASP A 257 13.06 20.81 -8.11
N GLU A 258 13.46 20.45 -9.33
CA GLU A 258 12.57 20.05 -10.44
C GLU A 258 13.13 18.80 -11.17
N PRO A 259 12.25 17.96 -11.76
CA PRO A 259 12.70 16.87 -12.63
C PRO A 259 13.46 17.43 -13.84
N PRO A 260 14.53 16.76 -14.30
CA PRO A 260 15.24 17.13 -15.52
C PRO A 260 14.35 17.06 -16.77
#